data_AF-A0A7U6QPX2-F1
#
_entry.id   AF-A0A7U6QPX2-F1
#
_cell.length_a   1.000
_cell.length_b   1.000
_cell.length_c   1.000
_cell.angle_alpha   90.00
_cell.angle_beta   90.00
_cell.angle_gamma   90.00
#
_symmetry.space_group_name_H-M   'P 1'
#
loop_
_entity.id
_entity.type
_entity.pdbx_description
1 polymer ?
#
loop_
_entity_poly.entity_id
_entity_poly.type
_entity_poly.pdbx_seq_one_letter_code
_entity_poly.pdbx_strand_id
1 'polypeptide(L)'
;MTKLRVAHSIKDEEFTSQKQTSKRLTVGSLWISALSVATAISALGMSQVACAELTWGDEESYQQESNYQQDRSIDSFMAAAIAADRGDVGALYNYEQIMSGGLFAMYPTYWRMNLDLNSQSSAAVSQFVRQYPDTVMAEKLVADFAESKAGSNDYASVRQVANLITNADASERCAIALGFNNGGDTMRAMAAKSDVWLTTKKQPALCEQLAMEMNNNALISNQDRAARLKRMLRVGKTGDIMALSSRLGTPIAYSALSEIQLNPSSFFSRFGREPASQTNQYLYLYAIGRVADKSYREAALQLDFDIKQDNQRAIKLLNDETRRYAYRTLGVKRMNHNTDDGFNAEAVDWFRHSLDDDFNFEEAEDYAMAAIRFGRWDDVVEAISKMDGEIQKDEQWQYWLARAYEQSSNSSKRNTAKKMYQNLAKNNDYYGLMAKDRIGQRFDASRLGGSNLPNVSTADRARVMQDANFARAFALYNSDANRAYANREWNWAVKQARDNRDDNLIIAAARQAYDMGWLDRAIYAVDNTDRVNSLALSHPYAAPRVSGAL
;
A
#
# COMPACT_ATOMS: atom_id res chain seq x y z
N MET A 1 4.50 -28.81 28.40
CA MET A 1 3.27 -28.28 28.98
C MET A 1 3.55 -26.90 29.54
N THR A 2 3.33 -25.85 28.75
CA THR A 2 3.33 -24.46 29.24
C THR A 2 2.43 -23.66 28.29
N LYS A 3 1.26 -23.23 28.77
CA LYS A 3 0.29 -22.41 28.02
C LYS A 3 0.83 -20.98 27.94
N LEU A 4 1.08 -20.48 26.73
CA LEU A 4 1.30 -19.05 26.47
C LEU A 4 -0.05 -18.36 26.38
N ARG A 5 -0.31 -17.44 27.33
CA ARG A 5 -1.45 -16.51 27.28
C ARG A 5 -1.17 -15.45 26.22
N VAL A 6 -2.02 -15.36 25.21
CA VAL A 6 -2.03 -14.26 24.23
C VAL A 6 -2.84 -13.10 24.81
N ALA A 7 -2.20 -11.95 24.96
CA ALA A 7 -2.84 -10.72 25.39
C ALA A 7 -3.76 -10.19 24.28
N HIS A 8 -5.00 -9.90 24.63
CA HIS A 8 -5.98 -9.25 23.76
C HIS A 8 -5.68 -7.74 23.76
N SER A 9 -5.38 -7.19 22.59
CA SER A 9 -5.40 -5.76 22.34
C SER A 9 -6.11 -5.55 21.01
N ILE A 10 -7.34 -5.04 21.07
CA ILE A 10 -7.99 -4.40 19.94
C ILE A 10 -7.14 -3.18 19.62
N LYS A 11 -6.25 -3.33 18.64
CA LYS A 11 -5.55 -2.23 17.99
C LYS A 11 -5.82 -2.39 16.51
N ASP A 12 -6.71 -1.54 16.02
CA ASP A 12 -6.76 -1.22 14.60
C ASP A 12 -5.38 -0.65 14.22
N GLU A 13 -4.51 -1.46 13.63
CA GLU A 13 -3.36 -0.94 12.90
C GLU A 13 -3.87 -0.40 11.57
N GLU A 14 -4.17 0.89 11.55
CA GLU A 14 -4.30 1.65 10.32
C GLU A 14 -3.01 1.53 9.50
N PHE A 15 -3.15 1.04 8.28
CA PHE A 15 -2.13 1.15 7.24
C PHE A 15 -2.00 2.63 6.84
N THR A 16 -1.28 3.41 7.66
CA THR A 16 -0.85 4.75 7.31
C THR A 16 0.31 4.63 6.33
N SER A 17 0.10 5.13 5.11
CA SER A 17 1.18 5.44 4.17
C SER A 17 2.10 6.48 4.81
N GLN A 18 3.13 6.03 5.52
CA GLN A 18 4.18 6.91 6.05
C GLN A 18 5.09 7.34 4.90
N LYS A 19 4.70 8.44 4.22
CA LYS A 19 5.68 9.34 3.59
C LYS A 19 6.56 9.92 4.70
N GLN A 20 7.85 9.61 4.66
CA GLN A 20 8.87 10.17 5.54
C GLN A 20 8.82 11.71 5.52
N THR A 21 8.36 12.32 6.60
CA THR A 21 8.60 13.73 6.90
C THR A 21 9.69 13.86 7.95
N SER A 22 10.74 14.57 7.53
CA SER A 22 11.94 15.01 8.27
C SER A 22 11.70 15.35 9.74
N LYS A 23 12.52 14.80 10.62
CA LYS A 23 12.69 15.23 12.01
C LYS A 23 13.26 16.65 12.04
N ARG A 24 12.46 17.64 12.45
CA ARG A 24 12.98 18.96 12.87
C ARG A 24 13.54 18.87 14.28
N LEU A 25 14.82 19.21 14.39
CA LEU A 25 15.55 19.43 15.63
C LEU A 25 14.94 20.59 16.42
N THR A 26 14.72 20.35 17.70
CA THR A 26 14.45 21.36 18.73
C THR A 26 15.70 22.20 18.97
N VAL A 27 15.60 23.52 18.81
CA VAL A 27 16.63 24.46 19.25
C VAL A 27 16.05 25.44 20.27
N GLY A 28 16.66 25.36 21.45
CA GLY A 28 16.86 26.36 22.51
C GLY A 28 16.16 27.71 22.42
N SER A 29 15.40 27.97 23.49
CA SER A 29 15.01 29.26 24.02
C SER A 29 16.16 30.28 24.12
N LEU A 30 15.90 31.52 23.69
CA LEU A 30 16.62 32.72 24.12
C LEU A 30 15.60 33.84 24.38
N TRP A 31 15.57 34.31 25.62
CA TRP A 31 14.90 35.52 26.08
C TRP A 31 15.68 36.76 25.65
N ILE A 32 14.99 37.89 25.42
CA ILE A 32 15.32 39.26 25.89
C ILE A 32 14.13 40.21 25.60
N SER A 33 13.51 40.66 26.69
CA SER A 33 13.12 42.03 27.08
C SER A 33 12.38 43.01 26.16
N ALA A 34 11.11 43.26 26.54
CA ALA A 34 10.54 44.50 27.11
C ALA A 34 10.39 45.83 26.31
N LEU A 35 9.21 46.44 26.57
CA LEU A 35 8.76 47.85 26.42
C LEU A 35 8.47 48.32 24.96
N SER A 36 7.26 48.80 24.64
CA SER A 36 6.71 50.06 25.17
C SER A 36 5.20 50.19 24.91
N VAL A 37 4.49 50.73 25.89
CA VAL A 37 3.11 51.24 25.81
C VAL A 37 3.11 52.60 25.11
N ALA A 38 2.19 52.82 24.17
CA ALA A 38 1.76 54.16 23.77
C ALA A 38 0.28 54.13 23.39
N THR A 39 -0.52 54.75 24.23
CA THR A 39 -1.91 55.14 24.00
C THR A 39 -1.96 56.38 23.12
N ALA A 40 -2.86 56.43 22.14
CA ALA A 40 -3.35 57.68 21.56
C ALA A 40 -4.81 57.53 21.12
N ILE A 41 -5.60 58.50 21.55
CA ILE A 41 -7.05 58.58 21.54
C ILE A 41 -7.52 59.39 20.31
N SER A 42 -8.65 58.94 19.74
CA SER A 42 -9.66 59.67 18.94
C SER A 42 -9.29 60.36 17.62
N ALA A 43 -10.02 59.98 16.55
CA ALA A 43 -10.73 60.94 15.72
C ALA A 43 -11.93 60.25 15.03
N LEU A 44 -13.12 60.74 15.34
CA LEU A 44 -14.39 60.42 14.68
C LEU A 44 -14.37 60.95 13.24
N GLY A 45 -14.60 60.06 12.28
CA GLY A 45 -14.85 60.40 10.88
C GLY A 45 -16.11 59.70 10.41
N MET A 46 -17.26 60.33 10.65
CA MET A 46 -18.54 59.92 10.07
C MET A 46 -18.46 60.06 8.55
N SER A 47 -18.54 58.96 7.82
CA SER A 47 -18.91 58.96 6.41
C SER A 47 -20.24 58.23 6.28
N GLN A 48 -21.25 58.98 5.84
CA GLN A 48 -22.56 58.46 5.52
C GLN A 48 -22.44 57.56 4.29
N VAL A 49 -22.70 56.27 4.47
CA VAL A 49 -23.01 55.37 3.36
C VAL A 49 -24.52 55.19 3.38
N ALA A 50 -25.15 55.62 2.29
CA ALA A 50 -26.56 55.44 2.03
C ALA A 50 -26.96 53.98 2.24
N CYS A 51 -28.04 53.77 2.99
CA CYS A 51 -28.71 52.49 3.09
C CYS A 51 -29.27 52.14 1.69
N ALA A 52 -28.55 51.30 0.96
CA ALA A 52 -29.15 50.47 -0.08
C ALA A 52 -29.64 49.20 0.63
N GLU A 53 -30.95 49.11 0.82
CA GLU A 53 -31.63 47.86 1.16
C GLU A 53 -31.30 46.83 0.07
N LEU A 54 -30.33 45.96 0.35
CA LEU A 54 -30.22 44.67 -0.32
C LEU A 54 -31.34 43.81 0.24
N THR A 55 -32.46 43.79 -0.48
CA THR A 55 -33.48 42.77 -0.37
C THR A 55 -32.85 41.44 -0.80
N TRP A 56 -32.32 40.71 0.18
CA TRP A 56 -31.96 39.31 0.01
C TRP A 56 -33.26 38.54 -0.17
N GLY A 57 -33.51 38.13 -1.42
CA GLY A 57 -34.58 37.22 -1.77
C GLY A 57 -34.37 35.86 -1.08
N ASP A 58 -35.46 35.41 -0.45
CA ASP A 58 -35.80 34.04 -0.07
C ASP A 58 -34.70 33.24 0.66
N GLU A 59 -34.72 33.36 1.99
CA GLU A 59 -34.29 32.31 2.91
C GLU A 59 -35.14 31.04 2.68
N GLU A 60 -34.73 30.17 1.78
CA GLU A 60 -35.09 28.75 1.89
C GLU A 60 -34.29 28.17 3.06
N SER A 61 -34.89 28.25 4.26
CA SER A 61 -34.51 27.40 5.38
C SER A 61 -34.66 25.94 4.93
N TYR A 62 -33.56 25.27 4.63
CA TYR A 62 -33.52 23.82 4.46
C TYR A 62 -33.90 23.17 5.80
N GLN A 63 -35.21 22.99 6.02
CA GLN A 63 -35.69 22.03 7.00
C GLN A 63 -35.35 20.65 6.46
N GLN A 64 -34.33 20.05 7.07
CA GLN A 64 -33.94 18.67 6.84
C GLN A 64 -35.04 17.77 7.41
N GLU A 65 -36.13 17.57 6.67
CA GLU A 65 -37.08 16.48 6.92
C GLU A 65 -36.40 15.17 6.54
N SER A 66 -35.60 14.67 7.48
CA SER A 66 -35.02 13.35 7.42
C SER A 66 -36.14 12.33 7.62
N ASN A 67 -36.72 11.86 6.52
CA ASN A 67 -37.63 10.72 6.50
C ASN A 67 -36.82 9.41 6.68
N TYR A 68 -36.05 9.32 7.76
CA TYR A 68 -35.62 8.04 8.30
C TYR A 68 -36.81 7.49 9.07
N GLN A 69 -37.28 6.27 8.75
CA GLN A 69 -37.90 5.45 9.79
C GLN A 69 -36.97 5.55 11.00
N GLN A 70 -37.50 5.95 12.17
CA GLN A 70 -36.68 6.32 13.32
C GLN A 70 -35.86 5.11 13.76
N ASP A 71 -34.65 5.00 13.21
CA ASP A 71 -33.74 3.92 13.51
C ASP A 71 -33.12 4.17 14.87
N ARG A 72 -33.54 3.37 15.85
CA ARG A 72 -33.06 3.46 17.24
C ARG A 72 -31.85 2.58 17.51
N SER A 73 -31.36 1.84 16.52
CA SER A 73 -30.22 0.95 16.72
C SER A 73 -28.91 1.72 16.95
N ILE A 74 -28.80 2.95 16.41
CA ILE A 74 -27.67 3.85 16.69
C ILE A 74 -27.58 4.23 18.17
N ASP A 75 -28.71 4.39 18.87
CA ASP A 75 -28.74 4.75 20.30
C ASP A 75 -28.09 3.67 21.17
N SER A 76 -28.14 2.41 20.73
CA SER A 76 -27.53 1.27 21.41
C SER A 76 -26.12 0.95 20.91
N PHE A 77 -25.67 1.54 19.80
CA PHE A 77 -24.42 1.20 19.14
C PHE A 77 -23.21 1.34 20.07
N MET A 78 -23.09 2.47 20.76
CA MET A 78 -21.96 2.73 21.65
C MET A 78 -21.92 1.77 22.84
N ALA A 79 -23.09 1.47 23.41
CA ALA A 79 -23.18 0.55 24.54
C ALA A 79 -22.85 -0.89 24.12
N ALA A 80 -23.26 -1.29 22.91
CA ALA A 80 -22.91 -2.56 22.32
C ALA A 80 -21.41 -2.65 21.96
N ALA A 81 -20.81 -1.58 21.44
CA ALA A 81 -19.37 -1.51 21.17
C ALA A 81 -18.54 -1.64 22.46
N ILE A 82 -18.95 -0.98 23.54
CA ILE A 82 -18.29 -1.11 24.85
C ILE A 82 -18.42 -2.55 25.40
N ALA A 83 -19.57 -3.21 25.17
CA ALA A 83 -19.74 -4.61 25.54
C ALA A 83 -18.82 -5.53 24.72
N ALA A 84 -18.64 -5.25 23.42
CA ALA A 84 -17.68 -5.95 22.57
C ALA A 84 -16.24 -5.80 23.06
N ASP A 85 -15.81 -4.58 23.40
CA ASP A 85 -14.47 -4.32 23.93
C ASP A 85 -14.18 -5.07 25.23
N ARG A 86 -15.22 -5.32 26.03
CA ARG A 86 -15.14 -6.10 27.28
C ARG A 86 -15.25 -7.62 27.07
N GLY A 87 -15.57 -8.07 25.85
CA GLY A 87 -15.87 -9.48 25.56
C GLY A 87 -17.13 -9.99 26.24
N ASP A 88 -18.09 -9.13 26.55
CA ASP A 88 -19.35 -9.52 27.23
C ASP A 88 -20.34 -10.13 26.23
N VAL A 89 -20.20 -11.44 26.02
CA VAL A 89 -21.04 -12.22 25.12
C VAL A 89 -22.53 -12.15 25.51
N GLY A 90 -22.85 -12.09 26.81
CA GLY A 90 -24.22 -12.03 27.30
C GLY A 90 -24.89 -10.71 26.93
N ALA A 91 -24.18 -9.59 27.14
CA ALA A 91 -24.63 -8.27 26.70
C ALA A 91 -24.77 -8.19 25.17
N LEU A 92 -23.83 -8.77 24.40
CA LEU A 92 -23.92 -8.79 22.94
C LEU A 92 -25.17 -9.50 22.43
N TYR A 93 -25.56 -10.65 23.01
CA TYR A 93 -26.83 -11.30 22.65
C TYR A 93 -28.06 -10.43 22.94
N ASN A 94 -28.04 -9.64 24.01
CA ASN A 94 -29.12 -8.69 24.28
C ASN A 94 -29.16 -7.58 23.22
N TYR A 95 -28.00 -7.05 22.83
CA TYR A 95 -27.92 -6.02 21.78
C TYR A 95 -28.29 -6.55 20.40
N GLU A 96 -28.04 -7.83 20.09
CA GLU A 96 -28.57 -8.47 18.87
C GLU A 96 -30.10 -8.35 18.79
N GLN A 97 -30.81 -8.50 19.93
CA GLN A 97 -32.26 -8.35 19.96
C GLN A 97 -32.71 -6.89 19.93
N ILE A 98 -32.05 -6.01 20.70
CA ILE A 98 -32.41 -4.59 20.79
C ILE A 98 -32.19 -3.88 19.44
N MET A 99 -31.12 -4.22 18.73
CA MET A 99 -30.74 -3.60 17.46
C MET A 99 -31.33 -4.34 16.25
N SER A 100 -32.12 -5.40 16.46
CA SER A 100 -32.72 -6.22 15.41
C SER A 100 -33.62 -5.39 14.47
N GLY A 101 -33.51 -5.63 13.16
CA GLY A 101 -34.27 -4.91 12.14
C GLY A 101 -33.83 -3.46 11.91
N GLY A 102 -32.89 -2.95 12.71
CA GLY A 102 -32.28 -1.65 12.51
C GLY A 102 -31.05 -1.68 11.60
N LEU A 103 -30.58 -0.50 11.26
CA LEU A 103 -29.47 -0.23 10.37
C LEU A 103 -28.18 -0.86 10.87
N PHE A 104 -27.98 -0.94 12.19
CA PHE A 104 -26.78 -1.47 12.83
C PHE A 104 -26.92 -2.92 13.34
N ALA A 105 -27.98 -3.64 12.95
CA ALA A 105 -28.31 -4.98 13.46
C ALA A 105 -27.16 -6.01 13.35
N MET A 106 -26.27 -5.85 12.37
CA MET A 106 -25.15 -6.77 12.13
C MET A 106 -24.02 -6.67 13.17
N TYR A 107 -23.84 -5.51 13.80
CA TYR A 107 -22.65 -5.21 14.61
C TYR A 107 -22.51 -6.09 15.87
N PRO A 108 -23.56 -6.29 16.69
CA PRO A 108 -23.44 -7.14 17.88
C PRO A 108 -23.05 -8.59 17.53
N THR A 109 -23.64 -9.15 16.48
CA THR A 109 -23.29 -10.50 15.99
C THR A 109 -21.88 -10.54 15.43
N TYR A 110 -21.50 -9.55 14.61
CA TYR A 110 -20.14 -9.42 14.08
C TYR A 110 -19.11 -9.43 15.23
N TRP A 111 -19.27 -8.54 16.21
CA TRP A 111 -18.34 -8.43 17.34
C TRP A 111 -18.27 -9.73 18.14
N ARG A 112 -19.41 -10.37 18.42
CA ARG A 112 -19.46 -11.63 19.16
C ARG A 112 -18.71 -12.74 18.42
N MET A 113 -18.91 -12.87 17.11
CA MET A 113 -18.21 -13.88 16.30
C MET A 113 -16.71 -13.60 16.22
N ASN A 114 -16.32 -12.32 16.23
CA ASN A 114 -14.93 -11.91 16.14
C ASN A 114 -14.12 -12.11 17.43
N LEU A 115 -14.76 -12.38 18.58
CA LEU A 115 -14.08 -12.68 19.83
C LEU A 115 -13.23 -13.97 19.76
N ASP A 116 -13.67 -14.94 18.98
CA ASP A 116 -12.94 -16.19 18.73
C ASP A 116 -13.29 -16.80 17.37
N LEU A 117 -12.62 -16.32 16.33
CA LEU A 117 -12.79 -16.79 14.95
C LEU A 117 -12.34 -18.24 14.75
N ASN A 118 -11.37 -18.70 15.54
CA ASN A 118 -10.85 -20.06 15.42
C ASN A 118 -11.88 -21.11 15.85
N SER A 119 -12.78 -20.80 16.79
CA SER A 119 -13.90 -21.68 17.16
C SER A 119 -15.11 -21.56 16.24
N GLN A 120 -15.20 -20.53 15.38
CA GLN A 120 -16.28 -20.43 14.40
C GLN A 120 -16.14 -21.51 13.31
N SER A 121 -17.29 -21.94 12.78
CA SER A 121 -17.37 -22.81 11.61
C SER A 121 -17.59 -21.99 10.35
N SER A 122 -17.10 -22.49 9.20
CA SER A 122 -17.34 -21.87 7.89
C SER A 122 -18.84 -21.71 7.59
N ALA A 123 -19.67 -22.63 8.08
CA ALA A 123 -21.12 -22.58 7.93
C ALA A 123 -21.75 -21.41 8.71
N ALA A 124 -21.29 -21.14 9.93
CA ALA A 124 -21.75 -20.01 10.74
C ALA A 124 -21.36 -18.67 10.09
N VAL A 125 -20.12 -18.55 9.63
CA VAL A 125 -19.64 -17.34 8.93
C VAL A 125 -20.39 -17.14 7.62
N SER A 126 -20.58 -18.20 6.82
CA SER A 126 -21.39 -18.12 5.59
C SER A 126 -22.84 -17.73 5.87
N GLN A 127 -23.41 -18.15 7.00
CA GLN A 127 -24.75 -17.77 7.40
C GLN A 127 -24.84 -16.28 7.76
N PHE A 128 -23.84 -15.74 8.44
CA PHE A 128 -23.76 -14.31 8.73
C PHE A 128 -23.73 -13.47 7.44
N VAL A 129 -22.90 -13.86 6.46
CA VAL A 129 -22.84 -13.19 5.16
C VAL A 129 -24.18 -13.23 4.43
N ARG A 130 -24.89 -14.37 4.48
CA ARG A 130 -26.24 -14.49 3.89
C ARG A 130 -27.30 -13.64 4.62
N GLN A 131 -27.14 -13.45 5.92
CA GLN A 131 -28.07 -12.66 6.73
C GLN A 131 -27.87 -11.15 6.51
N TYR A 132 -26.63 -10.72 6.28
CA TYR A 132 -26.27 -9.31 6.10
C TYR A 132 -25.51 -9.09 4.77
N PRO A 133 -26.13 -9.39 3.62
CA PRO A 133 -25.48 -9.26 2.32
C PRO A 133 -25.10 -7.81 2.05
N ASP A 134 -24.05 -7.60 1.25
CA ASP A 134 -23.60 -6.28 0.81
C ASP A 134 -23.26 -5.30 1.94
N THR A 135 -22.90 -5.81 3.12
CA THR A 135 -22.42 -5.00 4.26
C THR A 135 -20.92 -5.16 4.45
N VAL A 136 -20.26 -4.09 4.86
CA VAL A 136 -18.82 -4.12 5.17
C VAL A 136 -18.49 -5.04 6.34
N MET A 137 -19.43 -5.25 7.27
CA MET A 137 -19.25 -6.19 8.38
C MET A 137 -19.30 -7.65 7.91
N ALA A 138 -20.15 -7.97 6.92
CA ALA A 138 -20.15 -9.30 6.30
C ALA A 138 -18.83 -9.58 5.58
N GLU A 139 -18.37 -8.66 4.73
CA GLU A 139 -17.08 -8.76 4.04
C GLU A 139 -15.93 -8.91 5.05
N LYS A 140 -15.89 -8.05 6.07
CA LYS A 140 -14.83 -8.09 7.07
C LYS A 140 -14.82 -9.39 7.88
N LEU A 141 -15.97 -9.87 8.34
CA LEU A 141 -16.00 -11.08 9.16
C LEU A 141 -15.46 -12.29 8.39
N VAL A 142 -15.85 -12.42 7.12
CA VAL A 142 -15.42 -13.58 6.32
C VAL A 142 -13.94 -13.50 5.96
N ALA A 143 -13.40 -12.30 5.75
CA ALA A 143 -11.99 -12.08 5.52
C ALA A 143 -11.15 -12.33 6.78
N ASP A 144 -11.52 -11.75 7.92
CA ASP A 144 -10.85 -11.96 9.22
C ASP A 144 -10.87 -13.47 9.59
N PHE A 145 -11.99 -14.17 9.35
CA PHE A 145 -12.08 -15.61 9.54
C PHE A 145 -11.10 -16.38 8.65
N ALA A 146 -10.99 -16.03 7.37
CA ALA A 146 -10.05 -16.66 6.45
C ALA A 146 -8.59 -16.45 6.88
N GLU A 147 -8.23 -15.26 7.33
CA GLU A 147 -6.90 -14.98 7.88
C GLU A 147 -6.60 -15.82 9.13
N SER A 148 -7.54 -15.86 10.08
CA SER A 148 -7.41 -16.63 11.32
C SER A 148 -7.22 -18.13 11.04
N LYS A 149 -7.99 -18.68 10.09
CA LYS A 149 -7.87 -20.09 9.67
C LYS A 149 -6.58 -20.35 8.89
N ALA A 150 -6.17 -19.45 8.00
CA ALA A 150 -4.91 -19.56 7.27
C ALA A 150 -3.71 -19.56 8.24
N GLY A 151 -3.67 -18.65 9.21
CA GLY A 151 -2.62 -18.60 10.23
C GLY A 151 -2.55 -19.85 11.12
N SER A 152 -3.66 -20.59 11.24
CA SER A 152 -3.73 -21.87 11.95
C SER A 152 -3.54 -23.09 11.03
N ASN A 153 -3.19 -22.89 9.76
CA ASN A 153 -3.05 -23.90 8.70
C ASN A 153 -4.35 -24.67 8.36
N ASP A 154 -5.52 -24.16 8.74
CA ASP A 154 -6.83 -24.71 8.37
C ASP A 154 -7.28 -24.20 6.98
N TYR A 155 -6.53 -24.63 5.97
CA TYR A 155 -6.78 -24.25 4.57
C TYR A 155 -8.10 -24.79 4.02
N ALA A 156 -8.66 -25.84 4.63
CA ALA A 156 -9.96 -26.36 4.23
C ALA A 156 -11.08 -25.35 4.55
N SER A 157 -11.07 -24.76 5.74
CA SER A 157 -12.02 -23.71 6.12
C SER A 157 -11.87 -22.46 5.27
N VAL A 158 -10.63 -22.05 4.94
CA VAL A 158 -10.37 -20.93 4.02
C VAL A 158 -11.04 -21.17 2.66
N ARG A 159 -10.84 -22.35 2.05
CA ARG A 159 -11.44 -22.67 0.74
C ARG A 159 -12.96 -22.62 0.74
N GLN A 160 -13.60 -22.97 1.86
CA GLN A 160 -15.07 -22.97 1.97
C GLN A 160 -15.67 -21.57 1.93
N VAL A 161 -14.93 -20.55 2.38
CA VAL A 161 -15.43 -19.17 2.44
C VAL A 161 -14.80 -18.25 1.39
N ALA A 162 -13.74 -18.68 0.70
CA ALA A 162 -12.96 -17.82 -0.20
C ALA A 162 -13.77 -17.08 -1.26
N ASN A 163 -14.88 -17.66 -1.76
CA ASN A 163 -15.74 -17.01 -2.77
C ASN A 163 -16.66 -15.93 -2.19
N LEU A 164 -16.74 -15.81 -0.87
CA LEU A 164 -17.52 -14.78 -0.17
C LEU A 164 -16.71 -13.51 0.07
N ILE A 165 -15.38 -13.57 -0.12
CA ILE A 165 -14.47 -12.42 0.05
C ILE A 165 -14.34 -11.72 -1.30
N THR A 166 -14.76 -10.46 -1.37
CA THR A 166 -14.83 -9.68 -2.61
C THR A 166 -13.91 -8.46 -2.62
N ASN A 167 -13.36 -8.09 -1.46
CA ASN A 167 -12.57 -6.89 -1.23
C ASN A 167 -11.30 -7.19 -0.42
N ALA A 168 -10.64 -8.30 -0.76
CA ALA A 168 -9.46 -8.78 -0.04
C ALA A 168 -8.29 -7.79 -0.10
N ASP A 169 -7.76 -7.41 1.07
CA ASP A 169 -6.48 -6.72 1.21
C ASP A 169 -5.28 -7.65 0.92
N ALA A 170 -4.05 -7.16 1.08
CA ALA A 170 -2.86 -7.97 0.77
C ALA A 170 -2.76 -9.23 1.64
N SER A 171 -3.02 -9.12 2.93
CA SER A 171 -2.93 -10.23 3.88
C SER A 171 -4.07 -11.23 3.64
N GLU A 172 -5.29 -10.74 3.43
CA GLU A 172 -6.47 -11.54 3.09
C GLU A 172 -6.30 -12.28 1.74
N ARG A 173 -5.71 -11.63 0.72
CA ARG A 173 -5.35 -12.29 -0.54
C ARG A 173 -4.36 -13.43 -0.33
N CYS A 174 -3.36 -13.22 0.53
CA CYS A 174 -2.40 -14.26 0.88
C CYS A 174 -3.04 -15.39 1.68
N ALA A 175 -3.98 -15.10 2.58
CA ALA A 175 -4.77 -16.08 3.30
C ALA A 175 -5.55 -16.98 2.33
N ILE A 176 -6.27 -16.37 1.37
CA ILE A 176 -6.99 -17.09 0.32
C ILE A 176 -6.03 -17.97 -0.48
N ALA A 177 -4.91 -17.40 -0.95
CA ALA A 177 -3.92 -18.12 -1.76
C ALA A 177 -3.29 -19.31 -1.00
N LEU A 178 -3.01 -19.18 0.30
CA LEU A 178 -2.59 -20.28 1.17
C LEU A 178 -3.61 -21.42 1.15
N GLY A 179 -4.90 -21.08 1.23
CA GLY A 179 -6.02 -22.00 1.09
C GLY A 179 -5.92 -22.92 -0.14
N PHE A 180 -5.36 -22.42 -1.25
CA PHE A 180 -5.28 -23.11 -2.54
C PHE A 180 -3.86 -23.60 -2.92
N ASN A 181 -2.85 -23.30 -2.11
CA ASN A 181 -1.44 -23.57 -2.47
C ASN A 181 -1.13 -25.07 -2.62
N ASN A 182 -1.71 -25.91 -1.76
CA ASN A 182 -1.46 -27.36 -1.71
C ASN A 182 -2.72 -28.20 -2.02
N GLY A 183 -3.82 -27.59 -2.48
CA GLY A 183 -5.06 -28.31 -2.80
C GLY A 183 -6.13 -27.43 -3.45
N GLY A 184 -7.02 -28.04 -4.23
CA GLY A 184 -8.02 -27.32 -5.01
C GLY A 184 -7.43 -26.72 -6.30
N ASP A 185 -7.94 -25.56 -6.71
CA ASP A 185 -7.49 -24.81 -7.89
C ASP A 185 -6.18 -24.07 -7.60
N THR A 186 -5.05 -24.71 -7.92
CA THR A 186 -3.70 -24.18 -7.66
C THR A 186 -3.43 -22.87 -8.41
N MET A 187 -4.19 -22.52 -9.45
CA MET A 187 -4.05 -21.24 -10.15
C MET A 187 -4.45 -20.06 -9.27
N ARG A 188 -5.38 -20.25 -8.31
CA ARG A 188 -5.73 -19.20 -7.33
C ARG A 188 -4.57 -18.84 -6.42
N ALA A 189 -3.73 -19.82 -6.05
CA ALA A 189 -2.50 -19.53 -5.29
C ALA A 189 -1.47 -18.79 -6.15
N MET A 190 -1.38 -19.15 -7.43
CA MET A 190 -0.44 -18.53 -8.37
C MET A 190 -0.76 -17.06 -8.69
N ALA A 191 -2.01 -16.63 -8.53
CA ALA A 191 -2.40 -15.22 -8.70
C ALA A 191 -1.65 -14.28 -7.75
N ALA A 192 -1.26 -14.74 -6.56
CA ALA A 192 -0.49 -13.95 -5.59
C ALA A 192 1.04 -14.07 -5.76
N LYS A 193 1.53 -14.91 -6.69
CA LYS A 193 2.97 -15.21 -6.83
C LYS A 193 3.80 -13.95 -7.06
N SER A 194 3.37 -13.07 -7.97
CA SER A 194 4.08 -11.82 -8.31
C SER A 194 4.35 -10.97 -7.08
N ASP A 195 3.38 -10.97 -6.15
CA ASP A 195 3.35 -10.05 -5.01
C ASP A 195 4.19 -10.55 -3.84
N VAL A 196 4.46 -11.86 -3.75
CA VAL A 196 5.09 -12.47 -2.56
C VAL A 196 6.39 -13.24 -2.86
N TRP A 197 6.56 -13.76 -4.08
CA TRP A 197 7.59 -14.76 -4.37
C TRP A 197 9.00 -14.18 -4.55
N LEU A 198 9.14 -13.07 -5.26
CA LEU A 198 10.46 -12.47 -5.50
C LEU A 198 10.71 -11.22 -4.67
N THR A 199 9.70 -10.69 -3.99
CA THR A 199 9.86 -9.48 -3.18
C THR A 199 10.74 -9.72 -1.95
N THR A 200 11.52 -8.70 -1.62
CA THR A 200 12.38 -8.61 -0.43
C THR A 200 11.89 -7.57 0.58
N LYS A 201 10.80 -6.86 0.26
CA LYS A 201 10.15 -5.91 1.16
C LYS A 201 9.47 -6.63 2.34
N LYS A 202 9.25 -5.90 3.43
CA LYS A 202 8.46 -6.38 4.57
C LYS A 202 7.02 -6.63 4.11
N GLN A 203 6.48 -7.79 4.45
CA GLN A 203 5.13 -8.21 4.09
C GLN A 203 4.31 -8.60 5.33
N PRO A 204 2.97 -8.68 5.20
CA PRO A 204 2.13 -9.34 6.19
C PRO A 204 2.59 -10.78 6.44
N ALA A 205 2.40 -11.27 7.67
CA ALA A 205 2.88 -12.59 8.07
C ALA A 205 2.32 -13.73 7.19
N LEU A 206 1.05 -13.65 6.79
CA LEU A 206 0.42 -14.64 5.92
C LEU A 206 1.02 -14.64 4.51
N CYS A 207 1.48 -13.50 4.01
CA CYS A 207 2.19 -13.43 2.73
C CYS A 207 3.60 -14.01 2.82
N GLU A 208 4.32 -13.78 3.93
CA GLU A 208 5.60 -14.44 4.17
C GLU A 208 5.44 -15.96 4.26
N GLN A 209 4.39 -16.42 4.96
CA GLN A 209 4.03 -17.83 5.06
C GLN A 209 3.69 -18.42 3.68
N LEU A 210 2.85 -17.74 2.89
CA LEU A 210 2.53 -18.14 1.52
C LEU A 210 3.81 -18.33 0.70
N ALA A 211 4.69 -17.35 0.72
CA ALA A 211 5.91 -17.39 -0.05
C ALA A 211 6.86 -18.53 0.38
N MET A 212 6.87 -18.89 1.67
CA MET A 212 7.59 -20.07 2.17
C MET A 212 6.94 -21.38 1.70
N GLU A 213 5.62 -21.50 1.79
CA GLU A 213 4.89 -22.72 1.40
C GLU A 213 4.84 -22.94 -0.11
N MET A 214 4.85 -21.88 -0.91
CA MET A 214 4.93 -21.96 -2.37
C MET A 214 6.19 -22.69 -2.83
N ASN A 215 7.24 -22.77 -2.02
CA ASN A 215 8.41 -23.59 -2.32
C ASN A 215 8.05 -25.06 -2.59
N ASN A 216 6.98 -25.57 -1.98
CA ASN A 216 6.50 -26.94 -2.18
C ASN A 216 5.45 -27.06 -3.30
N ASN A 217 4.96 -25.95 -3.84
CA ASN A 217 3.97 -25.94 -4.91
C ASN A 217 4.57 -26.51 -6.22
N ALA A 218 3.81 -27.38 -6.88
CA ALA A 218 4.22 -28.06 -8.10
C ALA A 218 4.39 -27.10 -9.31
N LEU A 219 3.70 -25.96 -9.30
CA LEU A 219 3.76 -24.96 -10.37
C LEU A 219 4.95 -23.99 -10.21
N ILE A 220 5.65 -24.02 -9.08
CA ILE A 220 6.89 -23.28 -8.89
C ILE A 220 8.02 -24.08 -9.50
N SER A 221 8.74 -23.50 -10.45
CA SER A 221 9.86 -24.14 -11.14
C SER A 221 11.14 -24.09 -10.31
N ASN A 222 12.16 -24.89 -10.67
CA ASN A 222 13.47 -24.76 -10.02
C ASN A 222 14.18 -23.44 -10.39
N GLN A 223 13.88 -22.86 -11.55
CA GLN A 223 14.36 -21.52 -11.90
C GLN A 223 13.77 -20.48 -10.94
N ASP A 224 12.46 -20.55 -10.66
CA ASP A 224 11.81 -19.67 -9.68
C ASP A 224 12.43 -19.79 -8.28
N ARG A 225 12.73 -21.02 -7.85
CA ARG A 225 13.38 -21.30 -6.56
C ARG A 225 14.80 -20.76 -6.51
N ALA A 226 15.59 -20.92 -7.57
CA ALA A 226 16.93 -20.36 -7.66
C ALA A 226 16.89 -18.83 -7.60
N ALA A 227 15.97 -18.20 -8.33
CA ALA A 227 15.76 -16.76 -8.32
C ALA A 227 15.40 -16.23 -6.91
N ARG A 228 14.50 -16.91 -6.19
CA ARG A 228 14.18 -16.56 -4.79
C ARG A 228 15.36 -16.82 -3.86
N LEU A 229 16.07 -17.95 -4.01
CA LEU A 229 17.21 -18.31 -3.16
C LEU A 229 18.28 -17.23 -3.20
N LYS A 230 18.68 -16.76 -4.39
CA LYS A 230 19.65 -15.66 -4.53
C LYS A 230 19.23 -14.40 -3.76
N ARG A 231 17.94 -14.05 -3.73
CA ARG A 231 17.40 -12.91 -2.98
C ARG A 231 17.42 -13.15 -1.48
N MET A 232 17.05 -14.35 -1.05
CA MET A 232 17.12 -14.72 0.36
C MET A 232 18.56 -14.77 0.86
N LEU A 233 19.53 -15.16 0.03
CA LEU A 233 20.98 -15.06 0.32
C LEU A 233 21.42 -13.61 0.51
N ARG A 234 20.99 -12.69 -0.37
CA ARG A 234 21.29 -11.24 -0.27
C ARG A 234 20.70 -10.59 0.99
N VAL A 235 19.47 -10.94 1.35
CA VAL A 235 18.77 -10.40 2.54
C VAL A 235 19.19 -11.12 3.81
N GLY A 236 19.61 -12.37 3.69
CA GLY A 236 20.01 -13.25 4.78
C GLY A 236 18.85 -13.86 5.56
N LYS A 237 17.75 -14.20 4.87
CA LYS A 237 16.64 -14.98 5.46
C LYS A 237 17.05 -16.45 5.57
N THR A 238 17.75 -16.82 6.64
CA THR A 238 18.37 -18.16 6.81
C THR A 238 17.40 -19.33 6.70
N GLY A 239 16.18 -19.19 7.24
CA GLY A 239 15.12 -20.21 7.12
C GLY A 239 14.76 -20.51 5.66
N ASP A 240 14.49 -19.46 4.88
CA ASP A 240 14.18 -19.59 3.45
C ASP A 240 15.36 -20.14 2.65
N ILE A 241 16.59 -19.70 2.94
CA ILE A 241 17.81 -20.19 2.30
C ILE A 241 17.90 -21.72 2.46
N MET A 242 17.72 -22.23 3.68
CA MET A 242 17.80 -23.66 3.95
C MET A 242 16.70 -24.44 3.22
N ALA A 243 15.46 -23.95 3.27
CA ALA A 243 14.32 -24.62 2.62
C ALA A 243 14.45 -24.65 1.09
N LEU A 244 14.85 -23.55 0.45
CA LEU A 244 15.03 -23.45 -1.00
C LEU A 244 16.22 -24.27 -1.48
N SER A 245 17.37 -24.17 -0.80
CA SER A 245 18.59 -24.87 -1.19
C SER A 245 18.45 -26.39 -1.06
N SER A 246 17.74 -26.87 -0.04
CA SER A 246 17.38 -28.28 0.11
C SER A 246 16.51 -28.77 -1.06
N ARG A 247 15.47 -28.00 -1.43
CA ARG A 247 14.57 -28.34 -2.54
C ARG A 247 15.28 -28.35 -3.91
N LEU A 248 16.31 -27.53 -4.07
CA LEU A 248 17.16 -27.48 -5.27
C LEU A 248 18.24 -28.57 -5.34
N GLY A 249 18.37 -29.40 -4.30
CA GLY A 249 19.38 -30.46 -4.25
C GLY A 249 20.79 -30.00 -3.85
N THR A 250 20.92 -28.77 -3.33
CA THR A 250 22.19 -28.19 -2.86
C THR A 250 22.04 -27.71 -1.42
N PRO A 251 21.72 -28.59 -0.46
CA PRO A 251 21.36 -28.20 0.90
C PRO A 251 22.48 -27.40 1.57
N ILE A 252 22.13 -26.21 2.07
CA ILE A 252 23.04 -25.36 2.84
C ILE A 252 22.74 -25.54 4.33
N ALA A 253 23.76 -25.92 5.10
CA ALA A 253 23.63 -26.10 6.55
C ALA A 253 23.56 -24.76 7.30
N TYR A 254 22.78 -24.71 8.38
CA TYR A 254 22.71 -23.55 9.26
C TYR A 254 24.09 -23.15 9.82
N SER A 255 24.95 -24.12 10.13
CA SER A 255 26.29 -23.88 10.66
C SER A 255 27.15 -23.02 9.72
N ALA A 256 27.11 -23.31 8.41
CA ALA A 256 27.84 -22.53 7.41
C ALA A 256 27.30 -21.09 7.31
N LEU A 257 25.97 -20.92 7.32
CA LEU A 257 25.34 -19.59 7.32
C LEU A 257 25.65 -18.80 8.59
N SER A 258 25.63 -19.46 9.75
CA SER A 258 25.96 -18.84 11.04
C SER A 258 27.41 -18.39 11.10
N GLU A 259 28.34 -19.23 10.64
CA GLU A 259 29.76 -18.90 10.58
C GLU A 259 30.03 -17.66 9.72
N ILE A 260 29.46 -17.62 8.50
CA ILE A 260 29.59 -16.48 7.60
C ILE A 260 28.90 -15.24 8.17
N GLN A 261 27.73 -15.37 8.81
CA GLN A 261 27.02 -14.25 9.42
C GLN A 261 27.87 -13.56 10.50
N LEU A 262 28.58 -14.35 11.31
CA LEU A 262 29.44 -13.85 12.38
C LEU A 262 30.72 -13.21 11.84
N ASN A 263 31.37 -13.85 10.85
CA ASN A 263 32.62 -13.36 10.28
C ASN A 263 32.70 -13.63 8.76
N PRO A 264 32.16 -12.75 7.91
CA PRO A 264 32.23 -12.91 6.46
C PRO A 264 33.68 -12.89 5.93
N SER A 265 34.57 -12.10 6.55
CA SER A 265 35.97 -11.96 6.11
C SER A 265 36.77 -13.28 6.22
N SER A 266 36.47 -14.11 7.22
CA SER A 266 37.12 -15.43 7.36
C SER A 266 36.70 -16.40 6.25
N PHE A 267 35.48 -16.25 5.70
CA PHE A 267 35.04 -17.01 4.54
C PHE A 267 35.83 -16.64 3.29
N PHE A 268 35.97 -15.35 2.97
CA PHE A 268 36.74 -14.92 1.79
C PHE A 268 38.21 -15.36 1.86
N SER A 269 38.80 -15.35 3.05
CA SER A 269 40.19 -15.77 3.27
C SER A 269 40.46 -17.24 2.89
N ARG A 270 39.44 -18.10 2.98
CA ARG A 270 39.54 -19.53 2.62
C ARG A 270 38.86 -19.88 1.30
N PHE A 271 37.98 -19.01 0.78
CA PHE A 271 37.18 -19.27 -0.43
C PHE A 271 38.03 -19.74 -1.61
N GLY A 272 39.23 -19.16 -1.77
CA GLY A 272 40.17 -19.57 -2.82
C GLY A 272 40.68 -21.02 -2.74
N ARG A 273 40.41 -21.75 -1.65
CA ARG A 273 40.76 -23.16 -1.46
C ARG A 273 39.55 -24.08 -1.55
N GLU A 274 38.35 -23.51 -1.64
CA GLU A 274 37.11 -24.26 -1.74
C GLU A 274 36.95 -24.88 -3.15
N PRO A 275 36.32 -26.05 -3.28
CA PRO A 275 36.04 -26.63 -4.58
C PRO A 275 35.01 -25.80 -5.35
N ALA A 276 35.12 -25.79 -6.68
CA ALA A 276 34.09 -25.22 -7.54
C ALA A 276 32.79 -26.04 -7.40
N SER A 277 31.79 -25.45 -6.75
CA SER A 277 30.50 -26.10 -6.50
C SER A 277 29.37 -25.08 -6.41
N GLN A 278 28.14 -25.51 -6.70
CA GLN A 278 26.95 -24.64 -6.58
C GLN A 278 26.74 -24.17 -5.14
N THR A 279 27.01 -25.04 -4.15
CA THR A 279 26.94 -24.68 -2.72
C THR A 279 27.91 -23.54 -2.38
N ASN A 280 29.16 -23.61 -2.85
CA ASN A 280 30.15 -22.57 -2.58
C ASN A 280 29.86 -21.26 -3.31
N GLN A 281 29.24 -21.32 -4.49
CA GLN A 281 28.70 -20.13 -5.17
C GLN A 281 27.61 -19.44 -4.34
N TYR A 282 26.67 -20.20 -3.78
CA TYR A 282 25.63 -19.64 -2.91
C TYR A 282 26.18 -19.10 -1.59
N LEU A 283 27.13 -19.80 -0.97
CA LEU A 283 27.80 -19.30 0.24
C LEU A 283 28.57 -18.00 -0.04
N TYR A 284 29.17 -17.87 -1.23
CA TYR A 284 29.80 -16.63 -1.67
C TYR A 284 28.79 -15.48 -1.79
N LEU A 285 27.64 -15.71 -2.43
CA LEU A 285 26.57 -14.70 -2.52
C LEU A 285 26.02 -14.28 -1.15
N TYR A 286 25.93 -15.23 -0.22
CA TYR A 286 25.55 -14.92 1.16
C TYR A 286 26.63 -14.06 1.82
N ALA A 287 27.90 -14.45 1.76
CA ALA A 287 29.01 -13.72 2.35
C ALA A 287 29.12 -12.28 1.83
N ILE A 288 29.01 -12.08 0.51
CA ILE A 288 29.08 -10.73 -0.07
C ILE A 288 27.88 -9.87 0.34
N GLY A 289 26.69 -10.48 0.48
CA GLY A 289 25.51 -9.82 1.02
C GLY A 289 25.71 -9.32 2.45
N ARG A 290 26.35 -10.12 3.31
CA ARG A 290 26.68 -9.74 4.71
C ARG A 290 27.70 -8.61 4.80
N VAL A 291 28.71 -8.60 3.93
CA VAL A 291 29.65 -7.47 3.88
C VAL A 291 28.94 -6.21 3.38
N ALA A 292 28.12 -6.34 2.34
CA ALA A 292 27.43 -5.21 1.73
C ALA A 292 26.37 -4.56 2.65
N ASP A 293 25.81 -5.32 3.61
CA ASP A 293 24.97 -4.77 4.68
C ASP A 293 25.73 -3.81 5.59
N LYS A 294 27.01 -4.09 5.86
CA LYS A 294 27.86 -3.22 6.68
C LYS A 294 28.43 -2.07 5.84
N SER A 295 28.96 -2.39 4.65
CA SER A 295 29.57 -1.44 3.74
C SER A 295 29.53 -1.97 2.32
N TYR A 296 28.72 -1.36 1.47
CA TYR A 296 28.69 -1.69 0.04
C TYR A 296 30.05 -1.41 -0.63
N ARG A 297 30.83 -0.44 -0.13
CA ARG A 297 32.17 -0.12 -0.64
C ARG A 297 33.16 -1.23 -0.35
N GLU A 298 33.18 -1.76 0.87
CA GLU A 298 34.03 -2.90 1.23
C GLU A 298 33.65 -4.14 0.43
N ALA A 299 32.35 -4.40 0.26
CA ALA A 299 31.88 -5.50 -0.58
C ALA A 299 32.30 -5.32 -2.04
N ALA A 300 32.26 -4.10 -2.59
CA ALA A 300 32.72 -3.83 -3.95
C ALA A 300 34.23 -4.09 -4.12
N LEU A 301 35.06 -3.65 -3.15
CA LEU A 301 36.49 -3.93 -3.15
C LEU A 301 36.79 -5.42 -3.04
N GLN A 302 36.06 -6.14 -2.17
CA GLN A 302 36.17 -7.58 -2.02
C GLN A 302 35.81 -8.32 -3.32
N LEU A 303 34.69 -7.96 -3.95
CA LEU A 303 34.25 -8.58 -5.21
C LEU A 303 35.25 -8.34 -6.34
N ASP A 304 35.77 -7.12 -6.50
CA ASP A 304 36.78 -6.81 -7.51
C ASP A 304 38.07 -7.63 -7.30
N PHE A 305 38.53 -7.75 -6.05
CA PHE A 305 39.69 -8.59 -5.71
C PHE A 305 39.43 -10.06 -6.06
N ASP A 306 38.29 -10.62 -5.65
CA ASP A 306 37.95 -12.02 -5.88
C ASP A 306 37.81 -12.34 -7.37
N ILE A 307 37.17 -11.47 -8.15
CA ILE A 307 37.03 -11.64 -9.61
C ILE A 307 38.41 -11.61 -10.29
N LYS A 308 39.30 -10.68 -9.89
CA LYS A 308 40.66 -10.61 -10.45
C LYS A 308 41.46 -11.88 -10.16
N GLN A 309 41.39 -12.40 -8.93
CA GLN A 309 42.01 -13.67 -8.54
C GLN A 309 41.41 -14.84 -9.32
N ASP A 310 40.09 -14.92 -9.39
CA ASP A 310 39.38 -16.01 -10.08
C ASP A 310 39.65 -16.00 -11.59
N ASN A 311 39.84 -14.82 -12.20
CA ASN A 311 40.23 -14.68 -13.60
C ASN A 311 41.59 -15.34 -13.93
N GLN A 312 42.49 -15.47 -12.96
CA GLN A 312 43.78 -16.14 -13.13
C GLN A 312 43.71 -17.67 -12.96
N ARG A 313 42.58 -18.21 -12.49
CA ARG A 313 42.42 -19.66 -12.28
C ARG A 313 42.09 -20.40 -13.57
N ALA A 314 42.63 -21.62 -13.68
CA ALA A 314 42.25 -22.57 -14.72
C ALA A 314 40.79 -23.05 -14.55
N ILE A 315 40.37 -23.31 -13.31
CA ILE A 315 38.98 -23.65 -12.97
C ILE A 315 38.40 -22.48 -12.18
N LYS A 316 37.35 -21.85 -12.71
CA LYS A 316 36.66 -20.74 -12.06
C LYS A 316 35.86 -21.23 -10.86
N LEU A 317 36.00 -20.55 -9.72
CA LEU A 317 35.16 -20.75 -8.54
C LEU A 317 33.87 -19.91 -8.65
N LEU A 318 33.95 -18.74 -9.29
CA LEU A 318 32.82 -17.84 -9.53
C LEU A 318 32.39 -17.95 -10.99
N ASN A 319 31.28 -18.64 -11.26
CA ASN A 319 30.67 -18.64 -12.58
C ASN A 319 30.04 -17.27 -12.90
N ASP A 320 29.68 -17.05 -14.16
CA ASP A 320 29.17 -15.77 -14.63
C ASP A 320 27.89 -15.36 -13.91
N GLU A 321 26.99 -16.31 -13.64
CA GLU A 321 25.75 -16.08 -12.87
C GLU A 321 26.03 -15.57 -11.45
N THR A 322 26.99 -16.17 -10.75
CA THR A 322 27.40 -15.73 -9.40
C THR A 322 27.99 -14.33 -9.44
N ARG A 323 28.83 -14.03 -10.44
CA ARG A 323 29.43 -12.70 -10.60
C ARG A 323 28.37 -11.64 -10.86
N ARG A 324 27.46 -11.89 -11.80
CA ARG A 324 26.31 -11.01 -12.10
C ARG A 324 25.48 -10.74 -10.86
N TYR A 325 25.12 -11.79 -10.11
CA TYR A 325 24.29 -11.61 -8.93
C TYR A 325 25.03 -10.95 -7.75
N ALA A 326 26.35 -11.12 -7.64
CA ALA A 326 27.16 -10.35 -6.70
C ALA A 326 27.13 -8.85 -7.05
N TYR A 327 27.24 -8.48 -8.33
CA TYR A 327 27.04 -7.10 -8.76
C TYR A 327 25.61 -6.60 -8.48
N ARG A 328 24.58 -7.42 -8.73
CA ARG A 328 23.19 -7.08 -8.34
C ARG A 328 23.09 -6.76 -6.86
N THR A 329 23.78 -7.54 -6.02
CA THR A 329 23.80 -7.33 -4.57
C THR A 329 24.41 -5.99 -4.20
N LEU A 330 25.52 -5.60 -4.83
CA LEU A 330 26.12 -4.27 -4.62
C LEU A 330 25.18 -3.15 -5.06
N GLY A 331 24.57 -3.27 -6.24
CA GLY A 331 23.60 -2.30 -6.79
C GLY A 331 22.43 -2.06 -5.83
N VAL A 332 21.75 -3.13 -5.41
CA VAL A 332 20.60 -3.05 -4.47
C VAL A 332 21.02 -2.53 -3.10
N LYS A 333 22.13 -3.01 -2.54
CA LYS A 333 22.56 -2.55 -1.21
C LYS A 333 22.91 -1.07 -1.22
N ARG A 334 23.54 -0.57 -2.29
CA ARG A 334 23.80 0.85 -2.47
C ARG A 334 22.53 1.70 -2.42
N MET A 335 21.42 1.24 -3.00
CA MET A 335 20.15 1.99 -2.99
C MET A 335 19.52 2.10 -1.59
N ASN A 336 19.93 1.24 -0.65
CA ASN A 336 19.42 1.22 0.73
C ASN A 336 20.31 1.96 1.75
N HIS A 337 21.43 2.55 1.33
CA HIS A 337 22.35 3.31 2.21
C HIS A 337 22.05 4.82 2.18
N ASN A 338 22.37 5.51 3.28
CA ASN A 338 22.02 6.93 3.43
C ASN A 338 22.77 7.83 2.43
N THR A 339 22.18 8.97 2.11
CA THR A 339 22.70 9.93 1.13
C THR A 339 24.00 10.61 1.57
N ASP A 340 24.36 10.50 2.85
CA ASP A 340 25.59 11.06 3.44
C ASP A 340 26.86 10.47 2.82
N ASP A 341 26.78 9.26 2.27
CA ASP A 341 27.87 8.63 1.52
C ASP A 341 28.03 9.15 0.07
N GLY A 342 27.18 10.10 -0.32
CA GLY A 342 27.06 10.58 -1.68
C GLY A 342 26.39 9.55 -2.60
N PHE A 343 25.65 10.05 -3.60
CA PHE A 343 25.23 9.22 -4.72
C PHE A 343 26.33 9.21 -5.78
N ASN A 344 26.82 8.03 -6.16
CA ASN A 344 27.76 7.79 -7.27
C ASN A 344 27.10 6.94 -8.34
N ALA A 345 27.54 7.12 -9.59
CA ALA A 345 27.04 6.38 -10.74
C ALA A 345 27.38 4.88 -10.74
N GLU A 346 28.25 4.42 -9.85
CA GLU A 346 28.69 3.02 -9.74
C GLU A 346 27.52 2.04 -9.55
N ALA A 347 26.44 2.46 -8.88
CA ALA A 347 25.24 1.64 -8.75
C ALA A 347 24.68 1.23 -10.12
N VAL A 348 24.63 2.18 -11.06
CA VAL A 348 24.19 1.95 -12.44
C VAL A 348 25.11 0.94 -13.13
N ASP A 349 26.41 1.08 -12.94
CA ASP A 349 27.38 0.15 -13.54
C ASP A 349 27.29 -1.25 -12.92
N TRP A 350 27.07 -1.39 -11.61
CA TRP A 350 26.82 -2.69 -10.97
C TRP A 350 25.53 -3.34 -11.46
N PHE A 351 24.44 -2.58 -11.59
CA PHE A 351 23.22 -3.11 -12.19
C PHE A 351 23.44 -3.56 -13.64
N ARG A 352 24.19 -2.78 -14.44
CA ARG A 352 24.54 -3.18 -15.82
C ARG A 352 25.36 -4.47 -15.88
N HIS A 353 26.33 -4.64 -14.99
CA HIS A 353 27.10 -5.90 -14.90
C HIS A 353 26.27 -7.09 -14.40
N SER A 354 25.05 -6.85 -13.92
CA SER A 354 24.13 -7.89 -13.45
C SER A 354 23.00 -8.22 -14.45
N LEU A 355 23.04 -7.66 -15.66
CA LEU A 355 22.11 -8.00 -16.74
C LEU A 355 22.23 -9.49 -17.09
N ASP A 356 21.18 -10.08 -17.68
CA ASP A 356 21.01 -11.51 -17.99
C ASP A 356 20.59 -12.42 -16.82
N ASP A 357 20.54 -11.89 -15.60
CA ASP A 357 19.85 -12.53 -14.47
C ASP A 357 18.48 -11.85 -14.23
N ASP A 358 17.44 -12.66 -14.02
CA ASP A 358 16.06 -12.20 -13.83
C ASP A 358 15.95 -11.14 -12.72
N PHE A 359 15.44 -9.96 -13.08
CA PHE A 359 15.10 -8.91 -12.13
C PHE A 359 13.75 -9.19 -11.48
N ASN A 360 13.61 -8.79 -10.23
CA ASN A 360 12.29 -8.56 -9.65
C ASN A 360 11.95 -7.07 -9.81
N PHE A 361 10.71 -6.70 -9.49
CA PHE A 361 10.28 -5.32 -9.59
C PHE A 361 11.19 -4.37 -8.79
N GLU A 362 11.55 -4.71 -7.54
CA GLU A 362 12.41 -3.89 -6.68
C GLU A 362 13.75 -3.55 -7.32
N GLU A 363 14.43 -4.55 -7.87
CA GLU A 363 15.75 -4.39 -8.47
C GLU A 363 15.68 -3.57 -9.76
N ALA A 364 14.60 -3.73 -10.53
CA ALA A 364 14.39 -2.97 -11.76
C ALA A 364 14.07 -1.49 -11.45
N GLU A 365 13.27 -1.22 -10.43
CA GLU A 365 13.02 0.13 -9.93
C GLU A 365 14.30 0.79 -9.41
N ASP A 366 15.07 0.09 -8.57
CA ASP A 366 16.34 0.56 -8.05
C ASP A 366 17.31 0.94 -9.18
N TYR A 367 17.41 0.09 -10.21
CA TYR A 367 18.24 0.36 -11.37
C TYR A 367 17.74 1.59 -12.15
N ALA A 368 16.44 1.69 -12.41
CA ALA A 368 15.85 2.82 -13.11
C ALA A 368 16.06 4.13 -12.34
N MET A 369 15.83 4.14 -11.03
CA MET A 369 16.03 5.31 -10.18
C MET A 369 17.50 5.78 -10.17
N ALA A 370 18.45 4.85 -10.04
CA ALA A 370 19.87 5.16 -10.13
C ALA A 370 20.22 5.74 -11.51
N ALA A 371 19.75 5.11 -12.60
CA ALA A 371 20.02 5.56 -13.95
C ALA A 371 19.43 6.95 -14.25
N ILE A 372 18.21 7.24 -13.79
CA ILE A 372 17.56 8.55 -13.89
C ILE A 372 18.39 9.62 -13.19
N ARG A 373 18.85 9.34 -11.95
CA ARG A 373 19.60 10.31 -11.14
C ARG A 373 20.87 10.80 -11.83
N PHE A 374 21.54 9.92 -12.59
CA PHE A 374 22.79 10.22 -13.29
C PHE A 374 22.62 10.46 -14.80
N GLY A 375 21.39 10.57 -15.30
CA GLY A 375 21.13 10.81 -16.72
C GLY A 375 21.65 9.70 -17.64
N ARG A 376 21.71 8.46 -17.15
CA ARG A 376 22.17 7.29 -17.92
C ARG A 376 20.99 6.72 -18.72
N TRP A 377 20.58 7.44 -19.76
CA TRP A 377 19.29 7.22 -20.43
C TRP A 377 19.13 5.83 -21.07
N ASP A 378 20.18 5.25 -21.65
CA ASP A 378 20.09 3.88 -22.17
C ASP A 378 19.85 2.85 -21.05
N ASP A 379 20.45 3.06 -19.88
CA ASP A 379 20.20 2.24 -18.69
C ASP A 379 18.77 2.42 -18.14
N VAL A 380 18.17 3.61 -18.28
CA VAL A 380 16.76 3.81 -17.93
C VAL A 380 15.85 2.95 -18.80
N VAL A 381 16.12 2.91 -20.12
CA VAL A 381 15.37 2.05 -21.05
C VAL A 381 15.55 0.59 -20.69
N GLU A 382 16.79 0.15 -20.43
CA GLU A 382 17.08 -1.23 -20.05
C GLU A 382 16.39 -1.60 -18.74
N ALA A 383 16.51 -0.79 -17.69
CA ALA A 383 15.90 -1.03 -16.39
C ALA A 383 14.38 -1.15 -16.47
N ILE A 384 13.72 -0.23 -17.17
CA ILE A 384 12.25 -0.27 -17.34
C ILE A 384 11.84 -1.53 -18.11
N SER A 385 12.63 -1.97 -19.10
CA SER A 385 12.33 -3.21 -19.83
C SER A 385 12.38 -4.47 -18.96
N LYS A 386 13.05 -4.42 -17.80
CA LYS A 386 13.12 -5.53 -16.83
C LYS A 386 12.00 -5.52 -15.79
N MET A 387 11.17 -4.47 -15.75
CA MET A 387 9.99 -4.44 -14.88
C MET A 387 8.92 -5.39 -15.42
N ASP A 388 8.02 -5.84 -14.55
CA ASP A 388 6.84 -6.59 -14.99
C ASP A 388 5.95 -5.72 -15.89
N GLY A 389 5.25 -6.35 -16.84
CA GLY A 389 4.51 -5.64 -17.89
C GLY A 389 3.41 -4.70 -17.36
N GLU A 390 2.85 -4.98 -16.18
CA GLU A 390 1.90 -4.06 -15.53
C GLU A 390 2.62 -2.83 -14.96
N ILE A 391 3.71 -3.03 -14.22
CA ILE A 391 4.52 -1.92 -13.68
C ILE A 391 5.08 -1.05 -14.80
N GLN A 392 5.51 -1.63 -15.92
CA GLN A 392 5.98 -0.84 -17.07
C GLN A 392 4.93 0.18 -17.56
N LYS A 393 3.63 -0.12 -17.42
CA LYS A 393 2.54 0.75 -17.88
C LYS A 393 2.25 1.90 -16.94
N ASP A 394 2.71 1.86 -15.69
CA ASP A 394 2.51 2.93 -14.72
C ASP A 394 2.99 4.27 -15.30
N GLU A 395 2.24 5.33 -15.04
CA GLU A 395 2.47 6.67 -15.60
C GLU A 395 3.88 7.18 -15.28
N GLN A 396 4.41 6.82 -14.10
CA GLN A 396 5.77 7.17 -13.68
C GLN A 396 6.83 6.60 -14.61
N TRP A 397 6.71 5.32 -14.98
CA TRP A 397 7.70 4.62 -15.78
C TRP A 397 7.52 4.96 -17.26
N GLN A 398 6.29 5.14 -17.72
CA GLN A 398 6.02 5.69 -19.04
C GLN A 398 6.61 7.10 -19.22
N TYR A 399 6.51 7.98 -18.22
CA TYR A 399 7.11 9.31 -18.28
C TYR A 399 8.65 9.24 -18.34
N TRP A 400 9.27 8.44 -17.48
CA TRP A 400 10.74 8.31 -17.46
C TRP A 400 11.29 7.60 -18.70
N LEU A 401 10.55 6.64 -19.26
CA LEU A 401 10.87 6.03 -20.56
C LEU A 401 10.80 7.06 -21.69
N ALA A 402 9.75 7.90 -21.71
CA ALA A 402 9.64 9.00 -22.67
C ALA A 402 10.82 9.98 -22.52
N ARG A 403 11.21 10.30 -21.28
CA ARG A 403 12.39 11.12 -20.98
C ARG A 403 13.66 10.49 -21.53
N ALA A 404 13.88 9.21 -21.33
CA ALA A 404 15.05 8.53 -21.88
C ALA A 404 15.07 8.54 -23.42
N TYR A 405 13.93 8.26 -24.06
CA TYR A 405 13.80 8.28 -25.52
C TYR A 405 13.99 9.66 -26.14
N GLU A 406 13.55 10.71 -25.46
CA GLU A 406 13.76 12.09 -25.89
C GLU A 406 15.25 12.45 -25.96
N GLN A 407 16.06 11.90 -25.05
CA GLN A 407 17.52 12.14 -24.99
C GLN A 407 18.30 11.30 -26.00
N SER A 408 17.64 10.40 -26.73
CA SER A 408 18.28 9.55 -27.72
C SER A 408 18.67 10.32 -28.99
N SER A 409 19.81 9.96 -29.58
CA SER A 409 20.21 10.43 -30.91
C SER A 409 19.29 9.92 -32.03
N ASN A 410 18.55 8.82 -31.80
CA ASN A 410 17.64 8.23 -32.77
C ASN A 410 16.34 9.06 -32.90
N SER A 411 16.08 9.62 -34.09
CA SER A 411 14.90 10.44 -34.38
C SER A 411 13.57 9.69 -34.19
N SER A 412 13.53 8.38 -34.46
CA SER A 412 12.34 7.55 -34.23
C SER A 412 12.01 7.46 -32.74
N LYS A 413 13.00 7.21 -31.88
CA LYS A 413 12.82 7.22 -30.42
C LYS A 413 12.31 8.57 -29.92
N ARG A 414 12.88 9.68 -30.41
CA ARG A 414 12.40 11.04 -30.07
C ARG A 414 10.96 11.30 -30.51
N ASN A 415 10.54 10.76 -31.65
CA ASN A 415 9.15 10.84 -32.09
C ASN A 415 8.22 9.98 -31.22
N THR A 416 8.66 8.80 -30.79
CA THR A 416 7.93 7.97 -29.82
C THR A 416 7.76 8.70 -28.48
N ALA A 417 8.80 9.34 -27.96
CA ALA A 417 8.73 10.14 -26.72
C ALA A 417 7.63 11.21 -26.78
N LYS A 418 7.53 11.95 -27.90
CA LYS A 418 6.47 12.96 -28.09
C LYS A 418 5.07 12.35 -27.99
N LYS A 419 4.84 11.19 -28.61
CA LYS A 419 3.55 10.47 -28.54
C LYS A 419 3.25 9.99 -27.12
N MET A 420 4.25 9.51 -26.40
CA MET A 420 4.11 9.10 -25.00
C MET A 420 3.71 10.28 -24.13
N TYR A 421 4.37 11.45 -24.26
CA TYR A 421 3.95 12.65 -23.53
C TYR A 421 2.54 13.09 -23.87
N GLN A 422 2.14 13.06 -25.15
CA GLN A 422 0.76 13.38 -25.55
C GLN A 422 -0.25 12.44 -24.91
N ASN A 423 0.08 11.16 -24.77
CA ASN A 423 -0.81 10.20 -24.10
C ASN A 423 -0.89 10.46 -22.60
N LEU A 424 0.26 10.63 -21.92
CA LEU A 424 0.33 10.93 -20.49
C LEU A 424 -0.35 12.25 -20.13
N ALA A 425 -0.25 13.27 -20.99
CA ALA A 425 -0.85 14.57 -20.78
C ALA A 425 -2.40 14.55 -20.72
N LYS A 426 -3.05 13.43 -21.07
CA LYS A 426 -4.48 13.21 -20.85
C LYS A 426 -4.81 13.05 -19.37
N ASN A 427 -3.88 12.50 -18.59
CA ASN A 427 -4.03 12.31 -17.15
C ASN A 427 -3.67 13.60 -16.40
N ASN A 428 -4.20 13.74 -15.18
CA ASN A 428 -4.00 14.90 -14.31
C ASN A 428 -3.25 14.56 -13.02
N ASP A 429 -2.66 13.37 -12.95
CA ASP A 429 -1.71 12.98 -11.92
C ASP A 429 -0.38 13.74 -12.08
N TYR A 430 0.56 13.53 -11.17
CA TYR A 430 1.85 14.20 -11.18
C TYR A 430 2.60 14.04 -12.51
N TYR A 431 2.65 12.82 -13.06
CA TYR A 431 3.39 12.55 -14.29
C TYR A 431 2.65 13.03 -15.55
N GLY A 432 1.32 12.99 -15.56
CA GLY A 432 0.51 13.63 -16.60
C GLY A 432 0.69 15.15 -16.64
N LEU A 433 0.75 15.82 -15.48
CA LEU A 433 1.05 17.25 -15.40
C LEU A 433 2.47 17.58 -15.87
N MET A 434 3.47 16.78 -15.49
CA MET A 434 4.82 16.95 -16.03
C MET A 434 4.85 16.75 -17.54
N ALA A 435 4.14 15.75 -18.08
CA ALA A 435 4.04 15.51 -19.51
C ALA A 435 3.39 16.69 -20.26
N LYS A 436 2.37 17.34 -19.68
CA LYS A 436 1.77 18.57 -20.21
C LYS A 436 2.81 19.69 -20.35
N ASP A 437 3.61 19.92 -19.30
CA ASP A 437 4.69 20.92 -19.31
C ASP A 437 5.70 20.63 -20.44
N ARG A 438 6.10 19.35 -20.60
CA ARG A 438 7.03 18.94 -21.69
C ARG A 438 6.53 19.27 -23.09
N ILE A 439 5.22 19.24 -23.32
CA ILE A 439 4.62 19.52 -24.63
C ILE A 439 4.05 20.95 -24.74
N GLY A 440 4.27 21.80 -23.73
CA GLY A 440 3.79 23.17 -23.70
C GLY A 440 2.27 23.31 -23.54
N GLN A 441 1.58 22.26 -23.07
CA GLN A 441 0.15 22.29 -22.80
C GLN A 441 -0.10 22.88 -21.41
N ARG A 442 -0.93 23.94 -21.32
CA ARG A 442 -1.33 24.50 -20.02
C ARG A 442 -2.31 23.58 -19.29
N PHE A 443 -2.26 23.62 -17.96
CA PHE A 443 -3.27 22.99 -17.13
C PHE A 443 -4.64 23.63 -17.36
N ASP A 444 -5.69 22.80 -17.43
CA ASP A 444 -7.06 23.21 -17.70
C ASP A 444 -7.99 22.55 -16.68
N ALA A 445 -8.39 23.33 -15.67
CA ALA A 445 -9.26 22.87 -14.58
C ALA A 445 -10.65 22.45 -15.06
N SER A 446 -11.11 22.92 -16.23
CA SER A 446 -12.43 22.54 -16.76
C SER A 446 -12.52 21.05 -17.08
N ARG A 447 -11.38 20.42 -17.42
CA ARG A 447 -11.28 18.97 -17.65
C ARG A 447 -11.37 18.13 -16.37
N LEU A 448 -11.31 18.78 -15.21
CA LEU A 448 -11.47 18.17 -13.89
C LEU A 448 -12.80 18.57 -13.24
N GLY A 449 -13.83 18.90 -14.03
CA GLY A 449 -15.13 19.34 -13.51
C GLY A 449 -15.19 20.82 -13.10
N GLY A 450 -14.12 21.57 -13.32
CA GLY A 450 -14.04 23.00 -13.00
C GLY A 450 -13.88 23.30 -11.51
N SER A 451 -13.75 24.58 -11.17
CA SER A 451 -13.52 25.05 -9.79
C SER A 451 -14.81 25.23 -8.98
N ASN A 452 -15.97 25.08 -9.60
CA ASN A 452 -17.26 25.19 -8.93
C ASN A 452 -17.66 23.84 -8.35
N LEU A 453 -18.36 23.86 -7.21
CA LEU A 453 -18.95 22.64 -6.68
C LEU A 453 -20.00 22.10 -7.68
N PRO A 454 -20.08 20.77 -7.86
CA PRO A 454 -21.03 20.18 -8.79
C PRO A 454 -22.46 20.42 -8.30
N ASN A 455 -23.37 20.63 -9.26
CA ASN A 455 -24.80 20.63 -8.99
C ASN A 455 -25.29 19.19 -8.89
N VAL A 456 -26.10 18.89 -7.88
CA VAL A 456 -26.61 17.54 -7.59
C VAL A 456 -28.12 17.61 -7.52
N SER A 457 -28.79 16.72 -8.26
CA SER A 457 -30.25 16.67 -8.29
C SER A 457 -30.84 16.32 -6.92
N THR A 458 -32.04 16.81 -6.63
CA THR A 458 -32.78 16.45 -5.41
C THR A 458 -33.01 14.94 -5.32
N ALA A 459 -33.23 14.28 -6.46
CA ALA A 459 -33.39 12.83 -6.54
C ALA A 459 -32.11 12.09 -6.11
N ASP A 460 -30.93 12.50 -6.59
CA ASP A 460 -29.67 11.85 -6.21
C ASP A 460 -29.30 12.12 -4.75
N ARG A 461 -29.58 13.33 -4.23
CA ARG A 461 -29.44 13.60 -2.79
C ARG A 461 -30.32 12.68 -1.95
N ALA A 462 -31.58 12.48 -2.35
CA ALA A 462 -32.49 11.57 -1.67
C ALA A 462 -31.98 10.12 -1.73
N ARG A 463 -31.45 9.67 -2.88
CA ARG A 463 -30.87 8.33 -3.05
C ARG A 463 -29.69 8.08 -2.10
N VAL A 464 -28.79 9.07 -1.94
CA VAL A 464 -27.68 8.98 -0.97
C VAL A 464 -28.21 8.79 0.46
N MET A 465 -29.25 9.53 0.84
CA MET A 465 -29.83 9.44 2.19
C MET A 465 -30.59 8.13 2.43
N GLN A 466 -31.11 7.51 1.37
CA GLN A 466 -31.86 6.25 1.41
C GLN A 466 -30.97 5.01 1.31
N ASP A 467 -29.74 5.13 0.82
CA ASP A 467 -28.79 4.02 0.79
C ASP A 467 -28.36 3.63 2.21
N ALA A 468 -28.53 2.36 2.57
CA ALA A 468 -28.28 1.90 3.94
C ALA A 468 -26.80 2.01 4.36
N ASN A 469 -25.86 1.88 3.43
CA ASN A 469 -24.42 1.98 3.73
C ASN A 469 -24.04 3.44 4.01
N PHE A 470 -24.49 4.37 3.17
CA PHE A 470 -24.30 5.80 3.40
C PHE A 470 -25.01 6.27 4.67
N ALA A 471 -26.25 5.81 4.90
CA ALA A 471 -26.98 6.11 6.13
C ALA A 471 -26.20 5.66 7.38
N ARG A 472 -25.57 4.48 7.38
CA ARG A 472 -24.72 4.04 8.51
C ARG A 472 -23.54 4.96 8.69
N ALA A 473 -22.85 5.29 7.60
CA ALA A 473 -21.70 6.17 7.64
C ALA A 473 -22.03 7.54 8.24
N PHE A 474 -23.13 8.16 7.80
CA PHE A 474 -23.56 9.47 8.31
C PHE A 474 -24.03 9.40 9.76
N ALA A 475 -24.80 8.37 10.14
CA ALA A 475 -25.26 8.20 11.51
C ALA A 475 -24.07 8.02 12.46
N LEU A 476 -23.08 7.20 12.09
CA LEU A 476 -21.84 7.03 12.86
C LEU A 476 -21.02 8.32 12.93
N TYR A 477 -20.88 9.04 11.81
CA TYR A 477 -20.15 10.30 11.74
C TYR A 477 -20.74 11.39 12.65
N ASN A 478 -22.06 11.42 12.78
CA ASN A 478 -22.79 12.37 13.62
C ASN A 478 -22.95 11.88 15.08
N SER A 479 -22.39 10.73 15.43
CA SER A 479 -22.42 10.15 16.78
C SER A 479 -21.06 10.28 17.49
N ASP A 480 -21.01 9.85 18.75
CA ASP A 480 -19.75 9.73 19.51
C ASP A 480 -18.91 8.49 19.14
N ALA A 481 -19.32 7.72 18.13
CA ALA A 481 -18.57 6.57 17.66
C ALA A 481 -17.19 6.97 17.11
N ASN A 482 -16.21 6.07 17.29
CA ASN A 482 -14.91 6.24 16.67
C ASN A 482 -15.08 6.42 15.15
N ARG A 483 -14.42 7.45 14.60
CA ARG A 483 -14.42 7.77 13.17
C ARG A 483 -14.07 6.59 12.27
N ALA A 484 -13.29 5.63 12.75
CA ALA A 484 -12.97 4.40 12.02
C ALA A 484 -14.22 3.63 11.57
N TYR A 485 -15.28 3.57 12.40
CA TYR A 485 -16.53 2.92 12.03
C TYR A 485 -17.23 3.66 10.89
N ALA A 486 -17.35 4.99 11.01
CA ALA A 486 -17.97 5.83 9.99
C ALA A 486 -17.19 5.76 8.65
N ASN A 487 -15.86 5.86 8.71
CA ASN A 487 -14.98 5.77 7.55
C ASN A 487 -15.12 4.42 6.83
N ARG A 488 -15.26 3.33 7.58
CA ARG A 488 -15.39 1.98 7.01
C ARG A 488 -16.70 1.81 6.24
N GLU A 489 -17.82 2.23 6.83
CA GLU A 489 -19.13 2.21 6.17
C GLU A 489 -19.15 3.14 4.94
N TRP A 490 -18.54 4.33 5.06
CA TRP A 490 -18.41 5.26 3.94
C TRP A 490 -17.65 4.65 2.76
N ASN A 491 -16.46 4.10 3.04
CA ASN A 491 -15.59 3.55 2.00
C ASN A 491 -16.28 2.39 1.27
N TRP A 492 -17.01 1.56 2.02
CA TRP A 492 -17.81 0.49 1.45
C TRP A 492 -18.96 1.02 0.58
N ALA A 493 -19.70 2.02 1.05
CA ALA A 493 -20.78 2.63 0.28
C ALA A 493 -20.29 3.21 -1.06
N VAL A 494 -19.17 3.93 -1.03
CA VAL A 494 -18.51 4.46 -2.25
C VAL A 494 -18.05 3.34 -3.17
N LYS A 495 -17.44 2.27 -2.62
CA LYS A 495 -17.05 1.09 -3.41
C LYS A 495 -18.25 0.47 -4.11
N GLN A 496 -19.35 0.24 -3.39
CA GLN A 496 -20.56 -0.36 -3.96
C GLN A 496 -21.13 0.54 -5.08
N ALA A 497 -21.19 1.85 -4.87
CA ALA A 497 -21.61 2.80 -5.91
C ALA A 497 -20.71 2.73 -7.15
N ARG A 498 -19.39 2.64 -6.96
CA ARG A 498 -18.41 2.50 -8.05
C ARG A 498 -18.56 1.19 -8.81
N ASP A 499 -18.68 0.08 -8.11
CA ASP A 499 -18.81 -1.25 -8.72
C ASP A 499 -20.13 -1.36 -9.51
N ASN A 500 -21.17 -0.65 -9.06
CA ASN A 500 -22.44 -0.46 -9.76
C ASN A 500 -22.39 0.61 -10.88
N ARG A 501 -21.24 1.27 -11.08
CA ARG A 501 -21.02 2.35 -12.06
C ARG A 501 -21.98 3.54 -11.90
N ASP A 502 -22.31 3.88 -10.66
CA ASP A 502 -23.24 4.96 -10.32
C ASP A 502 -22.51 6.27 -10.02
N ASP A 503 -22.00 6.90 -11.08
CA ASP A 503 -21.21 8.12 -11.01
C ASP A 503 -21.99 9.27 -10.33
N ASN A 504 -23.30 9.34 -10.54
CA ASN A 504 -24.17 10.37 -9.95
C ASN A 504 -24.31 10.19 -8.43
N LEU A 505 -24.46 8.96 -7.96
CA LEU A 505 -24.52 8.67 -6.52
C LEU A 505 -23.20 9.00 -5.82
N ILE A 506 -22.06 8.71 -6.47
CA ILE A 506 -20.72 9.07 -5.95
C ILE A 506 -20.59 10.59 -5.82
N ILE A 507 -20.92 11.36 -6.86
CA ILE A 507 -20.85 12.83 -6.82
C ILE A 507 -21.80 13.39 -5.76
N ALA A 508 -23.02 12.86 -5.67
CA ALA A 508 -24.01 13.26 -4.68
C ALA A 508 -23.53 13.00 -3.26
N ALA A 509 -22.94 11.83 -3.00
CA ALA A 509 -22.38 11.48 -1.71
C ALA A 509 -21.19 12.40 -1.37
N ALA A 510 -20.24 12.55 -2.30
CA ALA A 510 -19.10 13.44 -2.13
C ALA A 510 -19.52 14.88 -1.80
N ARG A 511 -20.56 15.37 -2.48
CA ARG A 511 -21.14 16.68 -2.21
C ARG A 511 -21.79 16.75 -0.82
N GLN A 512 -22.53 15.73 -0.41
CA GLN A 512 -23.12 15.66 0.92
C GLN A 512 -22.05 15.66 2.02
N ALA A 513 -20.97 14.87 1.86
CA ALA A 513 -19.84 14.87 2.79
C ALA A 513 -19.15 16.25 2.85
N TYR A 514 -18.98 16.92 1.70
CA TYR A 514 -18.46 18.28 1.65
C TYR A 514 -19.35 19.26 2.43
N ASP A 515 -20.67 19.24 2.18
CA ASP A 515 -21.65 20.12 2.82
C ASP A 515 -21.68 19.88 4.36
N MET A 516 -21.41 18.66 4.83
CA MET A 516 -21.27 18.29 6.25
C MET A 516 -19.89 18.61 6.86
N GLY A 517 -18.95 19.13 6.06
CA GLY A 517 -17.56 19.37 6.50
C GLY A 517 -16.72 18.09 6.68
N TRP A 518 -17.19 16.93 6.22
CA TRP A 518 -16.45 15.68 6.20
C TRP A 518 -15.52 15.61 4.96
N LEU A 519 -14.59 16.56 4.90
CA LEU A 519 -13.84 16.88 3.67
C LEU A 519 -12.99 15.70 3.17
N ASP A 520 -12.37 14.92 4.06
CA ASP A 520 -11.58 13.76 3.67
C ASP A 520 -12.42 12.67 2.98
N ARG A 521 -13.72 12.56 3.30
CA ARG A 521 -14.64 11.64 2.63
C ARG A 521 -15.15 12.16 1.30
N ALA A 522 -15.32 13.48 1.16
CA ALA A 522 -15.59 14.10 -0.13
C ALA A 522 -14.44 13.83 -1.11
N ILE A 523 -13.19 14.02 -0.66
CA ILE A 523 -11.98 13.72 -1.44
C ILE A 523 -11.94 12.23 -1.79
N TYR A 524 -12.10 11.35 -0.80
CA TYR A 524 -12.07 9.91 -1.00
C TYR A 524 -13.07 9.43 -2.06
N ALA A 525 -14.29 9.95 -2.04
CA ALA A 525 -15.33 9.54 -2.98
C ALA A 525 -14.98 9.88 -4.43
N VAL A 526 -14.37 11.05 -4.67
CA VAL A 526 -13.97 11.49 -6.02
C VAL A 526 -12.69 10.78 -6.48
N ASP A 527 -11.69 10.67 -5.61
CA ASP A 527 -10.37 10.14 -5.98
C ASP A 527 -10.34 8.62 -6.20
N ASN A 528 -11.36 7.90 -5.70
CA ASN A 528 -11.43 6.43 -5.77
C ASN A 528 -12.18 5.90 -7.01
N THR A 529 -12.37 6.75 -8.03
CA THR A 529 -12.97 6.42 -9.33
C THR A 529 -12.31 7.26 -10.44
N ASP A 530 -12.16 6.69 -11.63
CA ASP A 530 -11.65 7.36 -12.84
C ASP A 530 -12.75 8.03 -13.68
N ARG A 531 -14.02 7.81 -13.31
CA ARG A 531 -15.20 8.24 -14.07
C ARG A 531 -15.77 9.58 -13.62
N VAL A 532 -15.47 9.97 -12.38
CA VAL A 532 -15.96 11.21 -11.76
C VAL A 532 -14.81 12.19 -11.65
N ASN A 533 -15.01 13.41 -12.14
CA ASN A 533 -14.04 14.49 -12.03
C ASN A 533 -14.69 15.70 -11.36
N SER A 534 -14.19 16.10 -10.19
CA SER A 534 -14.58 17.33 -9.51
C SER A 534 -13.41 17.90 -8.72
N LEU A 535 -12.77 18.94 -9.26
CA LEU A 535 -11.64 19.63 -8.63
C LEU A 535 -12.08 20.29 -7.31
N ALA A 536 -13.27 20.88 -7.27
CA ALA A 536 -13.80 21.52 -6.07
C ALA A 536 -14.00 20.55 -4.89
N LEU A 537 -14.31 19.27 -5.16
CA LEU A 537 -14.50 18.24 -4.13
C LEU A 537 -13.22 17.48 -3.78
N SER A 538 -12.35 17.19 -4.76
CA SER A 538 -11.05 16.52 -4.54
C SER A 538 -10.00 17.45 -3.93
N HIS A 539 -10.12 18.76 -4.16
CA HIS A 539 -9.20 19.79 -3.64
C HIS A 539 -9.99 20.91 -2.94
N PRO A 540 -10.72 20.58 -1.84
CA PRO A 540 -11.60 21.53 -1.20
C PRO A 540 -10.79 22.65 -0.54
N TYR A 541 -11.18 23.90 -0.81
CA TYR A 541 -10.63 25.05 -0.10
C TYR A 541 -11.29 25.12 1.27
N ALA A 542 -10.59 24.71 2.33
CA ALA A 542 -11.03 24.97 3.68
C ALA A 542 -10.91 26.48 3.92
N ALA A 543 -12.01 27.22 3.82
CA ALA A 543 -12.03 28.59 4.30
C ALA A 543 -11.60 28.57 5.77
N PRO A 544 -10.64 29.41 6.20
CA PRO A 544 -10.31 29.50 7.62
C PRO A 544 -11.61 29.79 8.37
N ARG A 545 -11.93 28.97 9.38
CA ARG A 545 -13.03 29.25 10.28
C ARG A 545 -12.79 30.65 10.83
N VAL A 546 -13.56 31.62 10.36
CA VAL A 546 -13.71 32.88 11.08
C VAL A 546 -14.45 32.47 12.33
N SER A 547 -13.70 32.24 13.42
CA SER A 547 -14.26 32.15 14.75
C SER A 547 -14.93 33.49 15.00
N GLY A 548 -16.23 33.56 14.72
CA GLY A 548 -17.07 34.65 15.18
C GLY A 548 -17.04 34.63 16.69
N ALA A 549 -16.15 35.42 17.27
CA ALA A 549 -16.35 35.95 18.60
C ALA A 549 -17.45 37.01 18.45
N LEU A 550 -18.66 36.65 18.83
CA LEU A 550 -19.68 37.56 19.32
C LEU A 550 -20.22 36.99 20.62
#